data_AF-A0A1Y0CVY1-F1
#
_entry.id   AF-A0A1Y0CVY1-F1
#
_cell.length_a   1.000
_cell.length_b   1.000
_cell.length_c   1.000
_cell.angle_alpha   90.00
_cell.angle_beta   90.00
_cell.angle_gamma   90.00
#
_symmetry.space_group_name_H-M   'P 1'
#
loop_
_entity.id
_entity.type
_entity.pdbx_description
1 polymer ?
#
loop_
_entity_poly.entity_id
_entity_poly.type
_entity_poly.pdbx_seq_one_letter_code
_entity_poly.pdbx_strand_id
1 'polypeptide(L)'
;MNESTTHPLLTDDYDYLLSQDIALLDLRAPVEFSEGSFPCASNLALMTDEERAQVGTCYKLRGQQAAIELGHRLVAGELREHRLQRWLAWLEANPLGVIYCFRGGLRSQTVQQWLQEAGHPVTRVKGGYKALRQRLIQELEQGFEQPGFILSGLTGSGKTDWLPRSPLSLDLEGYAHHRGSSFGHWAEPQPTPINFENRLGIARLKQRRNGISSWLVEDESAMIGRCPLPKRLYARMQQVPVLLLEVPFEQRVRQIQHDYIDTMLARFNGNLDILSDYLQDSLKRLYKRLGDRDWRHLSQLMTEAIHQQTQGFSSEGHQPWIRELLARYYDPIYRRHQDSKEHRIIARGNEDELADWLARHTD
;
A
#
# COMPACT_ATOMS: atom_id res chain seq x y z
N MET A 1 36.39 11.25 -22.60
CA MET A 1 35.43 11.04 -23.70
C MET A 1 34.10 10.75 -23.03
N ASN A 2 33.19 11.73 -23.02
CA ASN A 2 31.83 11.52 -22.51
C ASN A 2 31.10 10.62 -23.49
N GLU A 3 30.89 9.36 -23.13
CA GLU A 3 29.85 8.56 -23.76
C GLU A 3 28.53 9.26 -23.48
N SER A 4 28.00 9.92 -24.51
CA SER A 4 26.61 10.34 -24.54
C SER A 4 25.78 9.07 -24.46
N THR A 5 25.33 8.71 -23.26
CA THR A 5 24.28 7.71 -23.07
C THR A 5 23.01 8.27 -23.70
N THR A 6 22.83 8.00 -24.99
CA THR A 6 21.57 8.23 -25.69
C THR A 6 20.53 7.31 -25.06
N HIS A 7 19.77 7.83 -24.10
CA HIS A 7 18.64 7.12 -23.53
C HIS A 7 17.62 6.83 -24.64
N PRO A 8 17.10 5.59 -24.73
CA PRO A 8 16.15 5.26 -25.79
C PRO A 8 14.87 6.09 -25.63
N LEU A 9 14.31 6.60 -26.73
CA LEU A 9 13.03 7.34 -26.71
C LEU A 9 11.83 6.44 -26.34
N LEU A 10 12.01 5.11 -26.34
CA LEU A 10 10.99 4.13 -26.00
C LEU A 10 11.65 3.01 -25.19
N THR A 11 11.08 2.65 -24.04
CA THR A 11 11.59 1.56 -23.19
C THR A 11 10.52 0.50 -22.90
N ASP A 12 10.91 -0.77 -22.87
CA ASP A 12 10.16 -1.90 -22.34
C ASP A 12 10.87 -2.62 -21.18
N ASP A 13 11.91 -2.01 -20.61
CA ASP A 13 12.55 -2.49 -19.39
C ASP A 13 11.70 -2.12 -18.16
N TYR A 14 10.52 -2.73 -18.07
CA TYR A 14 9.55 -2.50 -16.99
C TYR A 14 10.16 -2.82 -15.63
N ASP A 15 11.00 -3.86 -15.55
CA ASP A 15 11.59 -4.30 -14.30
C ASP A 15 12.57 -3.27 -13.76
N TYR A 16 13.41 -2.69 -14.63
CA TYR A 16 14.27 -1.57 -14.24
C TYR A 16 13.45 -0.37 -13.75
N LEU A 17 12.45 0.06 -14.52
CA LEU A 17 11.62 1.22 -14.14
C LEU A 17 10.96 1.05 -12.76
N LEU A 18 10.39 -0.12 -12.51
CA LEU A 18 9.64 -0.42 -11.29
C LEU A 18 10.55 -0.71 -10.09
N SER A 19 11.70 -1.34 -10.31
CA SER A 19 12.61 -1.73 -9.21
C SER A 19 13.58 -0.64 -8.79
N GLN A 20 13.94 0.29 -9.69
CA GLN A 20 14.89 1.38 -9.41
C GLN A 20 14.19 2.69 -9.04
N ASP A 21 12.88 2.65 -8.75
CA ASP A 21 12.09 3.83 -8.40
C ASP A 21 12.22 4.99 -9.40
N ILE A 22 12.31 4.65 -10.69
CA ILE A 22 12.40 5.66 -11.74
C ILE A 22 11.15 6.53 -11.69
N ALA A 23 11.33 7.84 -11.64
CA ALA A 23 10.24 8.80 -11.63
C ALA A 23 9.37 8.61 -12.88
N LEU A 24 8.06 8.44 -12.68
CA LEU A 24 7.12 8.25 -13.76
C LEU A 24 6.18 9.44 -13.88
N LEU A 25 5.93 9.89 -15.11
CA LEU A 25 4.93 10.92 -15.39
C LEU A 25 3.71 10.31 -16.08
N ASP A 26 2.62 10.21 -15.34
CA ASP A 26 1.34 9.73 -15.82
C ASP A 26 0.59 10.84 -16.57
N LEU A 27 0.44 10.67 -17.87
CA LEU A 27 -0.28 11.60 -18.76
C LEU A 27 -1.77 11.26 -18.90
N ARG A 28 -2.26 10.24 -18.18
CA ARG A 28 -3.70 9.90 -18.15
C ARG A 28 -4.49 10.96 -17.40
N ALA A 29 -5.80 10.95 -17.60
CA ALA A 29 -6.69 11.89 -16.90
C ALA A 29 -6.72 11.58 -15.39
N PRO A 30 -7.03 12.57 -14.53
CA PRO A 30 -7.05 12.39 -13.08
C PRO A 30 -7.90 11.21 -12.59
N VAL A 31 -9.05 10.94 -13.21
CA VAL A 31 -9.89 9.77 -12.87
C VAL A 31 -9.18 8.44 -13.11
N GLU A 32 -8.38 8.33 -14.17
CA GLU A 32 -7.62 7.11 -14.46
C GLU A 32 -6.47 6.91 -13.46
N PHE A 33 -5.87 8.02 -12.98
CA PHE A 33 -4.80 8.00 -12.00
C PHE A 33 -5.31 7.64 -10.59
N SER A 34 -6.47 8.16 -10.20
CA SER A 34 -7.09 7.87 -8.90
C SER A 34 -7.59 6.44 -8.78
N GLU A 35 -8.03 5.81 -9.88
CA GLU A 35 -8.36 4.39 -9.93
C GLU A 35 -7.14 3.49 -9.65
N GLY A 36 -5.97 3.88 -10.18
CA GLY A 36 -4.72 3.19 -9.88
C GLY A 36 -3.50 3.81 -10.54
N SER A 37 -2.41 3.91 -9.80
CA SER A 37 -1.14 4.51 -10.17
C SER A 37 0.04 3.75 -9.52
N PHE A 38 1.26 4.16 -9.85
CA PHE A 38 2.48 3.60 -9.24
C PHE A 38 3.00 4.56 -8.15
N PRO A 39 3.68 4.06 -7.10
CA PRO A 39 4.18 4.90 -6.01
C PRO A 39 5.06 6.07 -6.47
N CYS A 40 5.93 5.85 -7.46
CA CYS A 40 6.84 6.86 -8.01
C CYS A 40 6.21 7.72 -9.14
N ALA A 41 4.89 7.63 -9.34
CA ALA A 41 4.20 8.34 -10.42
C ALA A 41 3.63 9.68 -9.97
N SER A 42 3.92 10.74 -10.74
CA SER A 42 3.22 12.03 -10.69
C SER A 42 2.19 12.11 -11.80
N ASN A 43 1.05 12.78 -11.59
CA ASN A 43 0.05 12.98 -12.65
C ASN A 43 0.10 14.41 -13.19
N LEU A 44 0.56 14.56 -14.44
CA LEU A 44 0.43 15.79 -15.22
C LEU A 44 -0.31 15.45 -16.52
N ALA A 45 -1.63 15.38 -16.43
CA ALA A 45 -2.49 14.86 -17.48
C ALA A 45 -2.38 15.64 -18.80
N LEU A 46 -2.40 14.91 -19.93
CA LEU A 46 -2.60 15.55 -21.24
C LEU A 46 -4.01 16.12 -21.38
N MET A 47 -5.00 15.49 -20.74
CA MET A 47 -6.41 15.88 -20.81
C MET A 47 -7.08 15.80 -19.44
N THR A 48 -8.02 16.69 -19.16
CA THR A 48 -8.91 16.57 -18.00
C THR A 48 -9.89 15.39 -18.17
N ASP A 49 -10.65 15.08 -17.12
CA ASP A 49 -11.65 14.02 -17.17
C ASP A 49 -12.76 14.31 -18.19
N GLU A 50 -13.19 15.57 -18.28
CA GLU A 50 -14.17 16.05 -19.25
C GLU A 50 -13.63 16.00 -20.68
N GLU A 51 -12.42 16.53 -20.91
CA GLU A 51 -11.76 16.50 -22.22
C GLU A 51 -11.58 15.04 -22.71
N ARG A 52 -11.13 14.15 -21.81
CA ARG A 52 -11.00 12.72 -22.10
C ARG A 52 -12.36 12.10 -22.45
N ALA A 53 -13.42 12.44 -21.71
CA ALA A 53 -14.77 11.92 -21.97
C ALA A 53 -15.29 12.37 -23.34
N GLN A 54 -15.06 13.63 -23.72
CA GLN A 54 -15.42 14.17 -25.03
C GLN A 54 -14.70 13.44 -26.17
N VAL A 55 -13.37 13.28 -26.06
CA VAL A 55 -12.56 12.57 -27.06
C VAL A 55 -12.98 11.10 -27.16
N GLY A 56 -13.20 10.43 -26.02
CA GLY A 56 -13.67 9.05 -25.99
C GLY A 56 -15.05 8.87 -26.64
N THR A 57 -15.95 9.83 -26.44
CA THR A 57 -17.29 9.85 -27.06
C THR A 57 -17.18 10.08 -28.57
N CYS A 58 -16.36 11.05 -29.00
CA CYS A 58 -16.10 11.31 -30.41
C CYS A 58 -15.52 10.08 -31.11
N TYR A 59 -14.55 9.39 -30.49
CA TYR A 59 -13.98 8.16 -31.02
C TYR A 59 -15.03 7.07 -31.26
N LYS A 60 -15.92 6.85 -30.29
CA LYS A 60 -16.99 5.85 -30.39
C LYS A 60 -18.02 6.20 -31.48
N LEU A 61 -18.37 7.48 -31.63
CA LEU A 61 -19.45 7.90 -32.53
C LEU A 61 -18.98 8.25 -33.94
N ARG A 62 -17.75 8.76 -34.09
CA ARG A 62 -17.25 9.39 -35.32
C ARG A 62 -15.89 8.85 -35.78
N GLY A 63 -15.35 7.85 -35.07
CA GLY A 63 -14.11 7.19 -35.43
C GLY A 63 -12.83 7.92 -35.00
N GLN A 64 -11.70 7.30 -35.31
CA GLN A 64 -10.39 7.70 -34.81
C GLN A 64 -9.96 9.10 -35.28
N GLN A 65 -10.09 9.40 -36.56
CA GLN A 65 -9.60 10.66 -37.14
C GLN A 65 -10.29 11.87 -36.52
N ALA A 66 -11.63 11.83 -36.39
CA ALA A 66 -12.40 12.89 -35.75
C ALA A 66 -12.05 13.09 -34.26
N ALA A 67 -11.70 12.01 -33.56
CA ALA A 67 -11.26 12.08 -32.17
C ALA A 67 -9.87 12.72 -32.02
N ILE A 68 -8.96 12.46 -32.98
CA ILE A 68 -7.63 13.09 -33.02
C ILE A 68 -7.77 14.59 -33.25
N GLU A 69 -8.56 15.00 -34.24
CA GLU A 69 -8.82 16.41 -34.54
C GLU A 69 -9.50 17.15 -33.38
N LEU A 70 -10.46 16.49 -32.70
CA LEU A 70 -11.04 17.03 -31.48
C LEU A 70 -9.99 17.15 -30.38
N GLY A 71 -9.17 16.12 -30.17
CA GLY A 71 -8.10 16.12 -29.19
C GLY A 71 -7.16 17.31 -29.37
N HIS A 72 -6.62 17.50 -30.58
CA HIS A 72 -5.75 18.63 -30.89
C HIS A 72 -6.39 19.98 -30.59
N ARG A 73 -7.68 20.16 -30.93
CA ARG A 73 -8.40 21.41 -30.63
C ARG A 73 -8.56 21.65 -29.12
N LEU A 74 -8.82 20.59 -28.35
CA LEU A 74 -8.98 20.68 -26.89
C LEU A 74 -7.67 20.96 -26.17
N VAL A 75 -6.52 20.58 -26.74
CA VAL A 75 -5.20 20.74 -26.13
C VAL A 75 -4.29 21.72 -26.89
N ALA A 76 -4.87 22.81 -27.40
CA ALA A 76 -4.18 23.85 -28.19
C ALA A 76 -4.05 25.20 -27.45
N GLY A 77 -3.36 26.16 -28.08
CA GLY A 77 -3.25 27.54 -27.61
C GLY A 77 -2.52 27.67 -26.27
N GLU A 78 -2.95 28.63 -25.45
CA GLU A 78 -2.36 28.91 -24.13
C GLU A 78 -2.40 27.69 -23.19
N LEU A 79 -3.44 26.86 -23.30
CA LEU A 79 -3.56 25.64 -22.49
C LEU A 79 -2.46 24.63 -22.81
N ARG A 80 -2.12 24.48 -24.10
CA ARG A 80 -0.98 23.66 -24.53
C ARG A 80 0.32 24.17 -23.91
N GLU A 81 0.55 25.47 -24.02
CA GLU A 81 1.77 26.10 -23.52
C GLU A 81 1.90 25.93 -22.01
N HIS A 82 0.81 26.17 -21.27
CA HIS A 82 0.78 25.95 -19.82
C HIS A 82 1.10 24.50 -19.44
N ARG A 83 0.51 23.51 -20.15
CA ARG A 83 0.80 22.09 -19.92
C ARG A 83 2.25 21.74 -20.27
N LEU A 84 2.78 22.28 -21.37
CA LEU A 84 4.18 22.10 -21.79
C LEU A 84 5.16 22.59 -20.73
N GLN A 85 4.97 23.80 -20.20
CA GLN A 85 5.81 24.35 -19.14
C GLN A 85 5.81 23.47 -17.88
N ARG A 86 4.65 22.90 -17.51
CA ARG A 86 4.58 21.97 -16.37
C ARG A 86 5.35 20.67 -16.60
N TRP A 87 5.31 20.13 -17.81
CA TRP A 87 6.09 18.93 -18.14
C TRP A 87 7.60 19.22 -18.20
N LEU A 88 8.00 20.38 -18.72
CA LEU A 88 9.40 20.81 -18.73
C LEU A 88 9.95 20.96 -17.31
N ALA A 89 9.23 21.66 -16.43
CA ALA A 89 9.60 21.78 -15.02
C ALA A 89 9.70 20.43 -14.31
N TRP A 90 8.80 19.48 -14.64
CA TRP A 90 8.88 18.13 -14.09
C TRP A 90 10.12 17.37 -14.57
N LEU A 91 10.51 17.51 -15.85
CA LEU A 91 11.73 16.87 -16.39
C LEU A 91 13.01 17.48 -15.81
N GLU A 92 13.02 18.78 -15.54
CA GLU A 92 14.13 19.44 -14.86
C GLU A 92 14.34 18.85 -13.45
N ALA A 93 13.26 18.63 -12.71
CA ALA A 93 13.29 17.98 -11.41
C ALA A 93 13.56 16.46 -11.49
N ASN A 94 13.30 15.83 -12.65
CA ASN A 94 13.42 14.38 -12.85
C ASN A 94 14.17 14.07 -14.17
N PRO A 95 15.50 14.26 -14.24
CA PRO A 95 16.26 14.11 -15.50
C PRO A 95 16.22 12.71 -16.12
N LEU A 96 15.99 11.67 -15.31
CA LEU A 96 15.82 10.28 -15.75
C LEU A 96 14.34 9.87 -15.84
N GLY A 97 13.43 10.83 -15.74
CA GLY A 97 11.99 10.61 -15.68
C GLY A 97 11.44 10.03 -16.99
N VAL A 98 10.45 9.15 -16.86
CA VAL A 98 9.83 8.46 -18.00
C VAL A 98 8.34 8.76 -18.05
N ILE A 99 7.83 9.10 -19.23
CA ILE A 99 6.42 9.42 -19.42
C ILE A 99 5.61 8.18 -19.85
N TYR A 100 4.35 8.11 -19.46
CA TYR A 100 3.43 7.10 -20.00
C TYR A 100 2.00 7.62 -20.12
N CYS A 101 1.22 6.96 -20.98
CA CYS A 101 -0.24 7.04 -20.95
C CYS A 101 -0.81 5.64 -20.77
N PHE A 102 -2.13 5.45 -20.90
CA PHE A 102 -2.76 4.15 -20.60
C PHE A 102 -2.18 2.97 -21.40
N ARG A 103 -1.91 3.15 -22.70
CA ARG A 103 -1.39 2.09 -23.60
C ARG A 103 -0.09 2.46 -24.32
N GLY A 104 0.57 3.55 -23.93
CA GLY A 104 1.77 4.03 -24.62
C GLY A 104 1.52 4.50 -26.07
N GLY A 105 0.28 4.87 -26.38
CA GLY A 105 -0.18 5.30 -27.70
C GLY A 105 -0.13 6.82 -27.90
N LEU A 106 -1.10 7.34 -28.66
CA LEU A 106 -1.07 8.72 -29.17
C LEU A 106 -0.89 9.78 -28.07
N ARG A 107 -1.57 9.67 -26.92
CA ARG A 107 -1.43 10.65 -25.83
C ARG A 107 0.03 10.86 -25.40
N SER A 108 0.75 9.77 -25.12
CA SER A 108 2.17 9.87 -24.73
C SER A 108 3.09 10.23 -25.90
N GLN A 109 2.72 9.87 -27.14
CA GLN A 109 3.49 10.25 -28.34
C GLN A 109 3.38 11.74 -28.63
N THR A 110 2.18 12.33 -28.51
CA THR A 110 1.95 13.76 -28.69
C THR A 110 2.75 14.59 -27.69
N VAL A 111 2.72 14.21 -26.40
CA VAL A 111 3.51 14.90 -25.37
C VAL A 111 5.02 14.72 -25.61
N GLN A 112 5.46 13.51 -25.95
CA GLN A 112 6.86 13.24 -26.31
C GLN A 112 7.33 14.14 -27.47
N GLN A 113 6.53 14.27 -28.51
CA GLN A 113 6.84 15.11 -29.67
C GLN A 113 6.95 16.58 -29.28
N TRP A 114 6.01 17.12 -28.49
CA TRP A 114 6.07 18.52 -28.07
C TRP A 114 7.27 18.83 -27.19
N LEU A 115 7.63 17.90 -26.30
CA LEU A 115 8.83 18.03 -25.48
C LEU A 115 10.10 17.98 -26.34
N GLN A 116 10.14 17.11 -27.35
CA GLN A 116 11.24 17.04 -28.31
C GLN A 116 11.35 18.33 -29.15
N GLU A 117 10.24 18.88 -29.62
CA GLU A 117 10.18 20.18 -30.33
C GLU A 117 10.67 21.33 -29.45
N ALA A 118 10.44 21.25 -28.14
CA ALA A 118 10.97 22.19 -27.14
C ALA A 118 12.44 21.94 -26.77
N GLY A 119 13.11 20.94 -27.36
CA GLY A 119 14.52 20.63 -27.11
C GLY A 119 14.79 19.68 -25.93
N HIS A 120 13.75 19.08 -25.34
CA HIS A 120 13.84 18.18 -24.19
C HIS A 120 13.31 16.78 -24.54
N PRO A 121 14.08 15.94 -25.25
CA PRO A 121 13.65 14.59 -25.56
C PRO A 121 13.42 13.78 -24.29
N VAL A 122 12.33 13.01 -24.24
CA VAL A 122 11.94 12.19 -23.09
C VAL A 122 11.66 10.76 -23.50
N THR A 123 12.06 9.80 -22.66
CA THR A 123 11.72 8.38 -22.85
C THR A 123 10.24 8.14 -22.51
N ARG A 124 9.55 7.32 -23.32
CA ARG A 124 8.20 6.82 -22.96
C ARG A 124 8.17 5.32 -22.72
N VAL A 125 7.21 4.88 -21.91
CA VAL A 125 6.96 3.44 -21.68
C VAL A 125 6.20 2.82 -22.85
N LYS A 126 6.77 1.78 -23.46
CA LYS A 126 6.10 0.95 -24.47
C LYS A 126 4.92 0.23 -23.83
N GLY A 127 3.74 0.30 -24.45
CA GLY A 127 2.52 -0.28 -23.88
C GLY A 127 1.94 0.44 -22.64
N GLY A 128 2.64 1.46 -22.11
CA GLY A 128 2.15 2.37 -21.08
C GLY A 128 1.79 1.71 -19.74
N TYR A 129 0.85 2.34 -19.02
CA TYR A 129 0.33 1.84 -17.74
C TYR A 129 -0.11 0.36 -17.81
N LYS A 130 -0.79 -0.02 -18.89
CA LYS A 130 -1.25 -1.41 -19.09
C LYS A 130 -0.10 -2.41 -19.06
N ALA A 131 1.03 -2.11 -19.71
CA ALA A 131 2.17 -3.02 -19.76
C ALA A 131 2.87 -3.12 -18.41
N LEU A 132 3.12 -1.99 -17.74
CA LEU A 132 3.69 -1.96 -16.38
C LEU A 132 2.81 -2.76 -15.40
N ARG A 133 1.50 -2.51 -15.42
CA ARG A 133 0.55 -3.24 -14.55
C ARG A 133 0.49 -4.73 -14.88
N GLN A 134 0.49 -5.11 -16.15
CA GLN A 134 0.53 -6.52 -16.54
C GLN A 134 1.79 -7.21 -16.02
N ARG A 135 2.94 -6.52 -16.05
CA ARG A 135 4.19 -7.06 -15.52
C ARG A 135 4.13 -7.28 -14.01
N LEU A 136 3.52 -6.36 -13.25
CA LEU A 136 3.30 -6.52 -11.81
C LEU A 136 2.30 -7.64 -11.49
N ILE A 137 1.24 -7.80 -12.28
CA ILE A 137 0.31 -8.94 -12.13
C ILE A 137 1.07 -10.27 -12.31
N GLN A 138 1.91 -10.38 -13.34
CA GLN A 138 2.76 -11.56 -13.55
C GLN A 138 3.72 -11.79 -12.38
N GLU A 139 4.29 -10.71 -11.82
CA GLU A 139 5.14 -10.80 -10.64
C GLU A 139 4.37 -11.36 -9.43
N LEU A 140 3.14 -10.93 -9.20
CA LEU A 140 2.31 -11.44 -8.10
C LEU A 140 1.86 -12.90 -8.32
N GLU A 141 1.74 -13.34 -9.58
CA GLU A 141 1.36 -14.70 -9.91
C GLU A 141 2.51 -15.70 -9.71
N GLN A 142 3.75 -15.30 -10.00
CA GLN A 142 4.93 -16.18 -10.05
C GLN A 142 5.93 -15.90 -8.92
N GLY A 143 5.90 -14.71 -8.33
CA GLY A 143 6.89 -14.24 -7.37
C GLY A 143 6.90 -15.00 -6.05
N PHE A 144 5.87 -15.78 -5.72
CA PHE A 144 5.71 -16.47 -4.43
C PHE A 144 5.86 -18.00 -4.51
N GLU A 145 6.48 -18.51 -5.58
CA GLU A 145 6.73 -19.94 -5.77
C GLU A 145 7.82 -20.49 -4.85
N GLN A 146 8.81 -19.65 -4.54
CA GLN A 146 9.94 -19.96 -3.67
C GLN A 146 9.52 -20.15 -2.20
N PRO A 147 10.39 -20.70 -1.34
CA PRO A 147 10.10 -20.89 0.08
C PRO A 147 9.58 -19.60 0.72
N GLY A 148 8.52 -19.76 1.50
CA GLY A 148 7.82 -18.65 2.15
C GLY A 148 7.55 -18.97 3.60
N PHE A 149 7.28 -17.94 4.39
CA PHE A 149 6.95 -18.05 5.80
C PHE A 149 5.79 -17.11 6.13
N ILE A 150 4.99 -17.51 7.11
CA ILE A 150 3.96 -16.66 7.72
C ILE A 150 4.43 -16.24 9.11
N LEU A 151 4.41 -14.94 9.39
CA LEU A 151 4.52 -14.43 10.75
C LEU A 151 3.12 -14.36 11.38
N SER A 152 2.87 -15.23 12.36
CA SER A 152 1.66 -15.22 13.16
C SER A 152 1.96 -14.76 14.60
N GLY A 153 0.93 -14.35 15.32
CA GLY A 153 1.05 -13.84 16.69
C GLY A 153 -0.25 -13.21 17.14
N LEU A 154 -0.48 -13.19 18.45
CA LEU A 154 -1.70 -12.62 19.04
C LEU A 154 -1.80 -11.11 18.75
N THR A 155 -3.00 -10.54 18.92
CA THR A 155 -3.19 -9.09 18.80
C THR A 155 -2.32 -8.34 19.81
N GLY A 156 -1.68 -7.26 19.37
CA GLY A 156 -0.74 -6.48 20.17
C GLY A 156 0.68 -7.05 20.24
N SER A 157 1.03 -8.09 19.47
CA SER A 157 2.37 -8.68 19.50
C SER A 157 3.46 -7.89 18.75
N GLY A 158 3.19 -6.67 18.28
CA GLY A 158 4.23 -5.84 17.63
C GLY A 158 4.73 -6.35 16.27
N LYS A 159 3.98 -7.22 15.57
CA LYS A 159 4.39 -7.80 14.27
C LYS A 159 4.85 -6.74 13.25
N THR A 160 4.12 -5.62 13.20
CA THR A 160 4.41 -4.48 12.30
C THR A 160 5.80 -3.88 12.56
N ASP A 161 6.26 -3.84 13.81
CA ASP A 161 7.57 -3.27 14.16
C ASP A 161 8.71 -4.25 13.86
N TRP A 162 8.42 -5.55 13.87
CA TRP A 162 9.40 -6.59 13.62
C TRP A 162 9.63 -6.90 12.14
N LEU A 163 8.58 -6.90 11.31
CA LEU A 163 8.69 -7.25 9.87
C LEU A 163 9.83 -6.51 9.15
N PRO A 164 10.02 -5.19 9.31
CA PRO A 164 11.09 -4.47 8.61
C PRO A 164 12.50 -4.94 8.94
N ARG A 165 12.69 -5.71 10.02
CA ARG A 165 14.00 -6.24 10.46
C ARG A 165 14.49 -7.40 9.59
N SER A 166 13.62 -8.01 8.77
CA SER A 166 13.99 -9.10 7.86
C SER A 166 13.94 -8.67 6.39
N PRO A 167 14.97 -8.95 5.57
CA PRO A 167 14.96 -8.66 4.14
C PRO A 167 13.91 -9.47 3.36
N LEU A 168 13.37 -10.53 3.98
CA LEU A 168 12.33 -11.39 3.39
C LEU A 168 10.94 -10.76 3.49
N SER A 169 10.76 -9.79 4.38
CA SER A 169 9.44 -9.29 4.73
C SER A 169 8.78 -8.47 3.64
N LEU A 170 7.50 -8.73 3.45
CA LEU A 170 6.58 -7.95 2.63
C LEU A 170 5.40 -7.56 3.54
N ASP A 171 5.40 -6.33 4.02
CA ASP A 171 4.45 -5.75 4.98
C ASP A 171 3.07 -5.54 4.33
N LEU A 172 2.22 -6.58 4.35
CA LEU A 172 0.91 -6.58 3.74
C LEU A 172 -0.01 -5.53 4.38
N GLU A 173 0.01 -5.39 5.70
CA GLU A 173 -0.78 -4.37 6.42
C GLU A 173 -0.31 -2.97 6.03
N GLY A 174 1.01 -2.76 5.94
CA GLY A 174 1.64 -1.52 5.52
C GLY A 174 1.30 -1.16 4.09
N TYR A 175 1.35 -2.10 3.14
CA TYR A 175 0.93 -1.83 1.75
C TYR A 175 -0.56 -1.51 1.64
N ALA A 176 -1.39 -2.09 2.51
CA ALA A 176 -2.84 -1.86 2.56
C ALA A 176 -3.25 -0.62 3.38
N HIS A 177 -2.32 0.05 4.07
CA HIS A 177 -2.63 1.13 5.02
C HIS A 177 -3.75 0.71 6.00
N HIS A 178 -3.67 -0.53 6.50
CA HIS A 178 -4.71 -1.09 7.35
C HIS A 178 -4.14 -2.18 8.26
N ARG A 179 -4.38 -2.05 9.57
CA ARG A 179 -4.07 -3.12 10.53
C ARG A 179 -5.26 -4.07 10.64
N GLY A 180 -5.05 -5.38 10.76
CA GLY A 180 -6.08 -6.43 10.83
C GLY A 180 -7.00 -6.40 12.06
N SER A 181 -6.99 -5.31 12.84
CA SER A 181 -7.85 -5.11 14.01
C SER A 181 -9.05 -4.20 13.68
N SER A 182 -10.10 -4.27 14.50
CA SER A 182 -11.25 -3.35 14.36
C SER A 182 -10.90 -1.89 14.66
N PHE A 183 -9.76 -1.66 15.31
CA PHE A 183 -9.15 -0.35 15.52
C PHE A 183 -8.17 0.00 14.38
N GLY A 184 -7.84 -0.91 13.47
CA GLY A 184 -6.78 -0.75 12.47
C GLY A 184 -7.06 0.22 11.31
N HIS A 185 -8.06 1.09 11.41
CA HIS A 185 -8.24 2.18 10.44
C HIS A 185 -7.15 3.22 10.69
N TRP A 186 -6.33 3.47 9.67
CA TRP A 186 -5.39 4.58 9.68
C TRP A 186 -6.14 5.89 9.47
N ALA A 187 -5.55 7.02 9.90
CA ALA A 187 -6.06 8.34 9.55
C ALA A 187 -6.05 8.57 8.03
N GLU A 188 -5.14 7.89 7.32
CA GLU A 188 -5.09 7.86 5.87
C GLU A 188 -6.05 6.81 5.27
N PRO A 189 -6.67 7.11 4.11
CA PRO A 189 -7.52 6.14 3.44
C PRO A 189 -6.70 4.94 2.95
N GLN A 190 -7.29 3.74 3.02
CA GLN A 190 -6.73 2.56 2.35
C GLN A 190 -6.49 2.86 0.86
N PRO A 191 -5.48 2.25 0.21
CA PRO A 191 -5.30 2.36 -1.22
C PRO A 191 -6.47 1.70 -1.97
N THR A 192 -6.56 1.95 -3.28
CA THR A 192 -7.41 1.11 -4.14
C THR A 192 -6.81 -0.30 -4.22
N PRO A 193 -7.62 -1.34 -4.50
CA PRO A 193 -7.09 -2.69 -4.73
C PRO A 193 -5.94 -2.74 -5.74
N ILE A 194 -6.02 -1.90 -6.77
CA ILE A 194 -4.97 -1.76 -7.79
C ILE A 194 -3.67 -1.21 -7.19
N ASN A 195 -3.76 -0.16 -6.37
CA ASN A 195 -2.58 0.45 -5.76
C ASN A 195 -1.95 -0.47 -4.71
N PHE A 196 -2.75 -1.22 -3.96
CA PHE A 196 -2.26 -2.26 -3.06
C PHE A 196 -1.45 -3.31 -3.84
N GLU A 197 -2.03 -3.90 -4.89
CA GLU A 197 -1.34 -4.88 -5.74
C GLU A 197 -0.07 -4.30 -6.38
N ASN A 198 -0.12 -3.05 -6.87
CA ASN A 198 1.03 -2.42 -7.47
C ASN A 198 2.19 -2.27 -6.46
N ARG A 199 1.89 -1.84 -5.23
CA ARG A 199 2.90 -1.70 -4.16
C ARG A 199 3.52 -3.03 -3.78
N LEU A 200 2.68 -4.05 -3.54
CA LEU A 200 3.14 -5.40 -3.21
C LEU A 200 3.98 -6.01 -4.35
N GLY A 201 3.53 -5.86 -5.60
CA GLY A 201 4.24 -6.36 -6.77
C GLY A 201 5.61 -5.70 -6.96
N ILE A 202 5.69 -4.38 -6.75
CA ILE A 202 6.96 -3.64 -6.82
C ILE A 202 7.91 -4.09 -5.71
N ALA A 203 7.42 -4.21 -4.47
CA ALA A 203 8.23 -4.67 -3.35
C ALA A 203 8.78 -6.08 -3.60
N ARG A 204 7.94 -6.99 -4.10
CA ARG A 204 8.36 -8.36 -4.43
C ARG A 204 9.36 -8.39 -5.57
N LEU A 205 9.16 -7.59 -6.61
CA LEU A 205 10.09 -7.44 -7.73
C LEU A 205 11.47 -6.98 -7.23
N LYS A 206 11.51 -5.97 -6.34
CA LYS A 206 12.76 -5.45 -5.76
C LYS A 206 13.50 -6.52 -4.97
N GLN A 207 12.82 -7.27 -4.10
CA GLN A 207 13.43 -8.37 -3.37
C GLN A 207 14.11 -9.37 -4.31
N ARG A 208 13.38 -9.86 -5.31
CA ARG A 208 13.91 -10.87 -6.24
C ARG A 208 15.08 -10.36 -7.06
N ARG A 209 15.06 -9.09 -7.46
CA ARG A 209 16.19 -8.47 -8.18
C ARG A 209 17.42 -8.27 -7.30
N ASN A 210 17.24 -8.16 -5.99
CA ASN A 210 18.33 -8.16 -5.00
C ASN A 210 18.77 -9.58 -4.61
N GLY A 211 18.37 -10.62 -5.36
CA GLY A 211 18.74 -12.01 -5.09
C GLY A 211 17.92 -12.68 -3.97
N ILE A 212 16.91 -12.00 -3.42
CA ILE A 212 16.09 -12.52 -2.32
C ILE A 212 14.91 -13.29 -2.92
N SER A 213 15.06 -14.61 -3.01
CA SER A 213 14.03 -15.53 -3.51
C SER A 213 12.99 -15.90 -2.46
N SER A 214 13.36 -16.02 -1.19
CA SER A 214 12.41 -16.34 -0.11
C SER A 214 11.54 -15.14 0.25
N TRP A 215 10.45 -15.36 0.98
CA TRP A 215 9.53 -14.30 1.41
C TRP A 215 8.91 -14.58 2.77
N LEU A 216 8.52 -13.52 3.47
CA LEU A 216 7.86 -13.54 4.77
C LEU A 216 6.70 -12.53 4.74
N VAL A 217 5.51 -12.94 5.15
CA VAL A 217 4.32 -12.06 5.23
C VAL A 217 3.56 -12.31 6.51
N GLU A 218 2.69 -11.38 6.88
CA GLU A 218 1.77 -11.50 8.00
C GLU A 218 0.71 -12.58 7.78
N ASP A 219 0.19 -13.11 8.88
CA ASP A 219 -0.90 -14.09 8.90
C ASP A 219 -2.28 -13.48 8.62
N GLU A 220 -2.42 -12.84 7.46
CA GLU A 220 -3.63 -12.14 7.05
C GLU A 220 -4.66 -13.04 6.36
N SER A 221 -5.92 -12.62 6.45
CA SER A 221 -7.01 -13.26 5.71
C SER A 221 -6.94 -12.93 4.21
N ALA A 222 -7.81 -13.53 3.39
CA ALA A 222 -7.89 -13.22 1.96
C ALA A 222 -8.17 -11.73 1.65
N MET A 223 -8.64 -10.96 2.63
CA MET A 223 -8.92 -9.54 2.56
C MET A 223 -8.24 -8.80 3.71
N ILE A 224 -7.54 -7.70 3.39
CA ILE A 224 -7.04 -6.74 4.36
C ILE A 224 -7.88 -5.47 4.20
N GLY A 225 -8.90 -5.32 5.04
CA GLY A 225 -9.92 -4.28 4.85
C GLY A 225 -10.60 -4.44 3.49
N ARG A 226 -10.41 -3.48 2.58
CA ARG A 226 -10.94 -3.53 1.20
C ARG A 226 -9.97 -4.10 0.18
N CYS A 227 -8.74 -4.40 0.59
CA CYS A 227 -7.66 -4.84 -0.29
C CYS A 227 -7.63 -6.37 -0.37
N PRO A 228 -8.03 -6.99 -1.50
CA PRO A 228 -7.93 -8.43 -1.68
C PRO A 228 -6.46 -8.84 -1.83
N LEU A 229 -6.06 -9.93 -1.18
CA LEU A 229 -4.77 -10.55 -1.45
C LEU A 229 -4.75 -11.19 -2.84
N PRO A 230 -3.61 -11.14 -3.57
CA PRO A 230 -3.46 -11.89 -4.80
C PRO A 230 -3.74 -13.37 -4.57
N LYS A 231 -4.60 -13.97 -5.39
CA LYS A 231 -5.09 -15.34 -5.19
C LYS A 231 -3.97 -16.37 -5.04
N ARG A 232 -2.90 -16.23 -5.84
CA ARG A 232 -1.72 -17.10 -5.80
C ARG A 232 -0.97 -16.97 -4.47
N LEU A 233 -0.71 -15.75 -4.01
CA LEU A 233 -0.12 -15.50 -2.70
C LEU A 233 -0.97 -16.11 -1.58
N TYR A 234 -2.28 -15.80 -1.54
CA TYR A 234 -3.15 -16.33 -0.48
C TYR A 234 -3.19 -17.86 -0.44
N ALA A 235 -3.24 -18.53 -1.61
CA ALA A 235 -3.16 -19.99 -1.67
C ALA A 235 -1.84 -20.53 -1.11
N ARG A 236 -0.72 -19.86 -1.38
CA ARG A 236 0.59 -20.21 -0.81
C ARG A 236 0.61 -20.01 0.71
N MET A 237 0.05 -18.92 1.23
CA MET A 237 -0.01 -18.63 2.67
C MET A 237 -0.70 -19.74 3.47
N GLN A 238 -1.65 -20.47 2.87
CA GLN A 238 -2.33 -21.60 3.53
C GLN A 238 -1.45 -22.85 3.69
N GLN A 239 -0.33 -22.94 2.98
CA GLN A 239 0.48 -24.15 2.86
C GLN A 239 1.88 -24.00 3.47
N VAL A 240 2.42 -22.78 3.46
CA VAL A 240 3.78 -22.53 3.94
C VAL A 240 3.90 -22.62 5.48
N PRO A 241 5.12 -22.81 6.01
CA PRO A 241 5.35 -22.82 7.44
C PRO A 241 5.01 -21.50 8.15
N VAL A 242 4.76 -21.60 9.45
CA VAL A 242 4.40 -20.48 10.33
C VAL A 242 5.49 -20.28 11.38
N LEU A 243 5.86 -19.02 11.57
CA LEU A 243 6.68 -18.51 12.66
C LEU A 243 5.74 -17.83 13.66
N LEU A 244 5.69 -18.31 14.90
CA LEU A 244 4.80 -17.79 15.91
C LEU A 244 5.56 -16.84 16.84
N LEU A 245 5.23 -15.55 16.74
CA LEU A 245 5.73 -14.51 17.65
C LEU A 245 4.96 -14.57 18.97
N GLU A 246 5.69 -14.85 20.04
CA GLU A 246 5.18 -14.95 21.40
C GLU A 246 5.59 -13.72 22.21
N VAL A 247 4.60 -12.95 22.65
CA VAL A 247 4.81 -11.71 23.41
C VAL A 247 4.01 -11.77 24.71
N PRO A 248 4.62 -11.47 25.87
CA PRO A 248 3.93 -11.43 27.16
C PRO A 248 2.70 -10.53 27.12
N PHE A 249 1.62 -10.95 27.79
CA PHE A 249 0.33 -10.23 27.80
C PHE A 249 0.49 -8.74 28.14
N GLU A 250 1.28 -8.43 29.17
CA GLU A 250 1.56 -7.06 29.60
C GLU A 250 2.25 -6.20 28.55
N GLN A 251 3.17 -6.80 27.78
CA GLN A 251 3.84 -6.10 26.69
C GLN A 251 2.87 -5.84 25.53
N ARG A 252 1.95 -6.78 25.24
CA ARG A 252 0.89 -6.56 24.23
C ARG A 252 -0.07 -5.44 24.61
N VAL A 253 -0.41 -5.32 25.90
CA VAL A 253 -1.23 -4.20 26.41
C VAL A 253 -0.53 -2.86 26.16
N ARG A 254 0.76 -2.77 26.50
CA ARG A 254 1.57 -1.56 26.25
C ARG A 254 1.71 -1.26 24.76
N GLN A 255 1.89 -2.28 23.92
CA GLN A 255 1.96 -2.10 22.48
C GLN A 255 0.65 -1.52 21.93
N ILE A 256 -0.51 -2.04 22.34
CA ILE A 256 -1.81 -1.52 21.90
C ILE A 256 -2.04 -0.09 22.40
N GLN A 257 -1.63 0.22 23.63
CA GLN A 257 -1.65 1.59 24.15
C GLN A 257 -0.82 2.52 23.25
N HIS A 258 0.42 2.13 22.95
CA HIS A 258 1.31 2.90 22.09
C HIS A 258 0.72 3.12 20.68
N ASP A 259 0.23 2.04 20.06
CA ASP A 259 -0.26 2.03 18.68
C ASP A 259 -1.55 2.82 18.49
N TYR A 260 -2.51 2.64 19.39
CA TYR A 260 -3.88 3.14 19.21
C TYR A 260 -4.21 4.37 20.05
N ILE A 261 -3.37 4.70 21.04
CA ILE A 261 -3.52 5.90 21.87
C ILE A 261 -2.43 6.90 21.52
N ASP A 262 -1.17 6.59 21.84
CA ASP A 262 -0.09 7.58 21.76
C ASP A 262 0.19 8.00 20.30
N THR A 263 0.33 7.02 19.41
CA THR A 263 0.59 7.25 17.97
C THR A 263 -0.59 7.94 17.29
N MET A 264 -1.82 7.53 17.60
CA MET A 264 -3.02 8.13 17.01
C MET A 264 -3.25 9.55 17.52
N LEU A 265 -3.03 9.80 18.81
CA LEU A 265 -3.11 11.14 19.38
C LEU A 265 -2.10 12.09 18.71
N ALA A 266 -0.86 11.64 18.49
CA ALA A 266 0.13 12.40 17.73
C ALA A 266 -0.35 12.71 16.30
N ARG A 267 -0.94 11.73 15.60
CA ARG A 267 -1.53 11.92 14.26
C ARG A 267 -2.72 12.87 14.25
N PHE A 268 -3.46 12.94 15.35
CA PHE A 268 -4.55 13.89 15.55
C PHE A 268 -4.08 15.23 16.11
N ASN A 269 -2.79 15.52 16.05
CA ASN A 269 -2.18 16.76 16.54
C ASN A 269 -2.50 17.04 18.03
N GLY A 270 -2.56 15.99 18.84
CA GLY A 270 -2.86 16.10 20.28
C GLY A 270 -4.34 16.28 20.61
N ASN A 271 -5.26 16.13 19.64
CA ASN A 271 -6.68 16.32 19.87
C ASN A 271 -7.35 15.07 20.49
N LEU A 272 -7.67 15.15 21.78
CA LEU A 272 -8.31 14.08 22.54
C LEU A 272 -9.77 13.84 22.16
N ASP A 273 -10.50 14.84 21.66
CA ASP A 273 -11.88 14.67 21.21
C ASP A 273 -11.93 13.78 19.95
N ILE A 274 -11.04 14.05 18.99
CA ILE A 274 -10.90 13.22 17.78
C ILE A 274 -10.47 11.79 18.15
N LEU A 275 -9.56 11.64 19.12
CA LEU A 275 -9.17 10.32 19.62
C LEU A 275 -10.36 9.58 20.26
N SER A 276 -11.16 10.26 21.09
CA SER A 276 -12.36 9.71 21.71
C SER A 276 -13.35 9.20 20.67
N ASP A 277 -13.68 10.02 19.67
CA ASP A 277 -14.59 9.64 18.59
C ASP A 277 -14.06 8.42 17.83
N TYR A 278 -12.78 8.42 17.48
CA TYR A 278 -12.11 7.30 16.81
C TYR A 278 -12.20 5.99 17.62
N LEU A 279 -11.95 6.02 18.93
CA LEU A 279 -12.02 4.84 19.79
C LEU A 279 -13.46 4.33 19.93
N GLN A 280 -14.43 5.22 20.15
CA GLN A 280 -15.84 4.87 20.29
C GLN A 280 -16.41 4.28 19.00
N ASP A 281 -16.08 4.86 17.84
CA ASP A 281 -16.47 4.31 16.54
C ASP A 281 -15.84 2.94 16.28
N SER A 282 -14.60 2.74 16.73
CA SER A 282 -13.92 1.45 16.67
C SER A 282 -14.59 0.40 17.53
N LEU A 283 -14.96 0.74 18.77
CA LEU A 283 -15.69 -0.13 19.68
C LEU A 283 -17.10 -0.46 19.15
N LYS A 284 -17.79 0.51 18.54
CA LYS A 284 -19.13 0.32 17.94
C LYS A 284 -19.16 -0.77 16.87
N ARG A 285 -18.07 -0.93 16.10
CA ARG A 285 -17.94 -2.03 15.12
C ARG A 285 -17.94 -3.42 15.77
N LEU A 286 -17.61 -3.50 17.05
CA LEU A 286 -17.60 -4.74 17.83
C LEU A 286 -18.93 -5.02 18.56
N TYR A 287 -19.89 -4.08 18.54
CA TYR A 287 -21.14 -4.16 19.30
C TYR A 287 -21.87 -5.51 19.14
N LYS A 288 -22.06 -5.98 17.89
CA LYS A 288 -22.76 -7.25 17.61
C LYS A 288 -22.05 -8.49 18.20
N ARG A 289 -20.73 -8.43 18.38
CA ARG A 289 -19.93 -9.55 18.88
C ARG A 289 -19.73 -9.51 20.40
N LEU A 290 -19.63 -8.31 20.97
CA LEU A 290 -19.50 -8.10 22.42
C LEU A 290 -20.84 -8.19 23.16
N GLY A 291 -21.92 -7.74 22.51
CA GLY A 291 -23.22 -7.57 23.16
C GLY A 291 -23.30 -6.27 23.97
N ASP A 292 -24.53 -5.89 24.31
CA ASP A 292 -24.86 -4.57 24.89
C ASP A 292 -24.16 -4.29 26.23
N ARG A 293 -24.16 -5.26 27.16
CA ARG A 293 -23.58 -5.11 28.48
C ARG A 293 -22.08 -4.82 28.43
N ASP A 294 -21.33 -5.67 27.72
CA ASP A 294 -19.87 -5.59 27.68
C ASP A 294 -19.44 -4.38 26.82
N TRP A 295 -20.19 -4.06 25.76
CA TRP A 295 -19.97 -2.84 24.98
C TRP A 295 -20.12 -1.57 25.83
N ARG A 296 -21.20 -1.43 26.62
CA ARG A 296 -21.38 -0.27 27.51
C ARG A 296 -20.27 -0.17 28.55
N HIS A 297 -19.86 -1.30 29.12
CA HIS A 297 -18.77 -1.32 30.10
C HIS A 297 -17.45 -0.83 29.50
N LEU A 298 -17.05 -1.37 28.35
CA LEU A 298 -15.82 -0.95 27.65
C LEU A 298 -15.89 0.52 27.21
N SER A 299 -17.06 0.98 26.73
CA SER A 299 -17.28 2.37 26.33
C SER A 299 -17.08 3.32 27.52
N GLN A 300 -17.60 2.97 28.70
CA GLN A 300 -17.40 3.73 29.93
C GLN A 300 -15.93 3.79 30.35
N LEU A 301 -15.21 2.66 30.30
CA LEU A 301 -13.78 2.64 30.61
C LEU A 301 -12.96 3.50 29.64
N MET A 302 -13.32 3.53 28.35
CA MET A 302 -12.68 4.41 27.36
C MET A 302 -12.96 5.89 27.67
N THR A 303 -14.20 6.24 27.99
CA THR A 303 -14.57 7.63 28.34
C THR A 303 -13.84 8.10 29.59
N GLU A 304 -13.74 7.26 30.61
CA GLU A 304 -13.00 7.57 31.84
C GLU A 304 -11.49 7.76 31.57
N ALA A 305 -10.89 6.89 30.74
CA ALA A 305 -9.49 7.01 30.36
C ALA A 305 -9.19 8.34 29.63
N ILE A 306 -10.06 8.73 28.68
CA ILE A 306 -9.96 10.03 28.00
C ILE A 306 -10.11 11.18 28.99
N HIS A 307 -11.06 11.09 29.93
CA HIS A 307 -11.24 12.13 30.95
C HIS A 307 -9.99 12.33 31.81
N GLN A 308 -9.34 11.24 32.22
CA GLN A 308 -8.07 11.27 32.93
C GLN A 308 -6.96 11.94 32.10
N GLN A 309 -6.84 11.61 30.81
CA GLN A 309 -5.85 12.30 29.95
C GLN A 309 -6.10 13.80 29.83
N THR A 310 -7.37 14.22 29.73
CA THR A 310 -7.74 15.65 29.71
C THR A 310 -7.35 16.37 31.00
N GLN A 311 -7.31 15.65 32.13
CA GLN A 311 -6.83 16.18 33.42
C GLN A 311 -5.30 16.18 33.57
N GLY A 312 -4.56 15.74 32.55
CA GLY A 312 -3.09 15.73 32.53
C GLY A 312 -2.45 14.41 32.98
N PHE A 313 -3.23 13.35 33.17
CA PHE A 313 -2.67 12.01 33.41
C PHE A 313 -2.08 11.39 32.12
N SER A 314 -1.24 10.37 32.27
CA SER A 314 -0.66 9.62 31.15
C SER A 314 -1.72 8.75 30.44
N SER A 315 -1.35 8.14 29.31
CA SER A 315 -2.19 7.19 28.57
C SER A 315 -2.43 5.85 29.29
N GLU A 316 -1.86 5.63 30.48
CA GLU A 316 -2.00 4.37 31.22
C GLU A 316 -3.45 4.08 31.64
N GLY A 317 -4.28 5.11 31.78
CA GLY A 317 -5.73 4.97 32.03
C GLY A 317 -6.45 4.14 30.97
N HIS A 318 -5.88 3.96 29.77
CA HIS A 318 -6.45 3.12 28.72
C HIS A 318 -6.17 1.62 28.91
N GLN A 319 -5.20 1.22 29.74
CA GLN A 319 -4.85 -0.19 29.89
C GLN A 319 -6.00 -1.11 30.38
N PRO A 320 -6.90 -0.70 31.29
CA PRO A 320 -7.98 -1.56 31.77
C PRO A 320 -8.89 -2.08 30.66
N TRP A 321 -9.38 -1.21 29.77
CA TRP A 321 -10.24 -1.66 28.66
C TRP A 321 -9.45 -2.43 27.60
N ILE A 322 -8.17 -2.10 27.38
CA ILE A 322 -7.29 -2.85 26.46
C ILE A 322 -7.14 -4.30 26.93
N ARG A 323 -6.84 -4.50 28.23
CA ARG A 323 -6.71 -5.83 28.85
C ARG A 323 -7.97 -6.64 28.66
N GLU A 324 -9.11 -6.03 28.97
CA GLU A 324 -10.40 -6.71 28.86
C GLU A 324 -10.72 -7.10 27.42
N LEU A 325 -10.50 -6.19 26.47
CA LEU A 325 -10.74 -6.44 25.06
C LEU A 325 -9.82 -7.54 24.49
N LEU A 326 -8.54 -7.53 24.88
CA LEU A 326 -7.60 -8.59 24.51
C LEU A 326 -8.07 -9.95 25.03
N ALA A 327 -8.31 -10.05 26.34
CA ALA A 327 -8.60 -11.32 27.00
C ALA A 327 -9.97 -11.91 26.59
N ARG A 328 -11.00 -11.07 26.43
CA ARG A 328 -12.37 -11.52 26.19
C ARG A 328 -12.71 -11.67 24.72
N TYR A 329 -12.11 -10.87 23.85
CA TYR A 329 -12.48 -10.83 22.43
C TYR A 329 -11.37 -11.32 21.51
N TYR A 330 -10.19 -10.69 21.53
CA TYR A 330 -9.14 -10.99 20.56
C TYR A 330 -8.46 -12.34 20.78
N ASP A 331 -7.92 -12.59 21.99
CA ASP A 331 -7.17 -13.81 22.28
C ASP A 331 -7.98 -15.10 22.01
N PRO A 332 -9.27 -15.22 22.38
CA PRO A 332 -10.06 -16.41 22.07
C PRO A 332 -10.32 -16.64 20.58
N ILE A 333 -10.37 -15.57 19.77
CA ILE A 333 -10.49 -15.69 18.32
C ILE A 333 -9.14 -16.16 17.74
N TYR A 334 -8.05 -15.50 18.12
CA TYR A 334 -6.74 -15.80 17.57
C TYR A 334 -6.22 -17.19 17.98
N ARG A 335 -6.46 -17.65 19.21
CA ARG A 335 -6.09 -19.01 19.63
C ARG A 335 -6.76 -20.07 18.75
N ARG A 336 -8.05 -19.94 18.45
CA ARG A 336 -8.74 -20.86 17.52
C ARG A 336 -8.12 -20.87 16.13
N HIS A 337 -7.67 -19.71 15.65
CA HIS A 337 -6.95 -19.62 14.38
C HIS A 337 -5.56 -20.27 14.45
N GLN A 338 -4.84 -20.10 15.56
CA GLN A 338 -3.54 -20.71 15.80
C GLN A 338 -3.65 -22.23 15.89
N ASP A 339 -4.63 -22.76 16.63
CA ASP A 339 -4.87 -24.21 16.77
C ASP A 339 -5.04 -24.89 15.41
N SER A 340 -5.72 -24.24 14.46
CA SER A 340 -5.88 -24.78 13.10
C SER A 340 -4.57 -24.89 12.31
N LYS A 341 -3.55 -24.15 12.71
CA LYS A 341 -2.24 -24.03 12.03
C LYS A 341 -1.10 -24.66 12.82
N GLU A 342 -1.38 -25.24 13.99
CA GLU A 342 -0.39 -25.81 14.91
C GLU A 342 0.63 -26.72 14.22
N HIS A 343 0.15 -27.61 13.33
CA HIS A 343 0.98 -28.53 12.55
C HIS A 343 1.95 -27.87 11.55
N ARG A 344 1.77 -26.57 11.24
CA ARG A 344 2.65 -25.78 10.37
C ARG A 344 3.60 -24.87 11.14
N ILE A 345 3.47 -24.77 12.46
CA ILE A 345 4.34 -23.91 13.27
C ILE A 345 5.69 -24.61 13.42
N ILE A 346 6.73 -24.02 12.84
CA ILE A 346 8.09 -24.59 12.84
C ILE A 346 9.04 -23.87 13.80
N ALA A 347 8.68 -22.67 14.25
CA ALA A 347 9.43 -21.90 15.23
C ALA A 347 8.48 -21.08 16.10
N ARG A 348 8.85 -20.92 17.37
CA ARG A 348 8.17 -20.08 18.35
C ARG A 348 9.22 -19.32 19.14
N GLY A 349 8.90 -18.09 19.51
CA GLY A 349 9.76 -17.31 20.36
C GLY A 349 9.44 -15.83 20.32
N ASN A 350 10.26 -15.07 21.03
CA ASN A 350 10.27 -13.62 20.92
C ASN A 350 10.90 -13.16 19.59
N GLU A 351 10.96 -11.84 19.40
CA GLU A 351 11.49 -11.21 18.19
C GLU A 351 12.92 -11.65 17.82
N ASP A 352 13.81 -11.71 18.80
CA ASP A 352 15.22 -12.01 18.59
C ASP A 352 15.40 -13.49 18.28
N GLU A 353 14.69 -14.38 18.97
CA GLU A 353 14.70 -15.82 18.73
C GLU A 353 14.22 -16.17 17.32
N LEU A 354 13.16 -15.51 16.83
CA LEU A 354 12.66 -15.71 15.47
C LEU A 354 13.58 -15.11 14.41
N ALA A 355 14.21 -13.97 14.68
CA ALA A 355 15.19 -13.38 13.78
C ALA A 355 16.43 -14.29 13.62
N ASP A 356 16.96 -14.81 14.73
CA ASP A 356 18.06 -15.78 14.76
C ASP A 356 17.67 -17.09 14.06
N TRP A 357 16.40 -17.50 14.19
CA TRP A 357 15.91 -18.68 13.49
C TRP A 357 15.89 -18.46 11.98
N LEU A 358 15.34 -17.33 11.51
CA LEU A 358 15.30 -16.97 10.09
C LEU A 358 16.69 -16.92 9.49
N ALA A 359 17.63 -16.20 10.14
CA ALA A 359 19.00 -16.07 9.65
C ALA A 359 19.72 -17.41 9.44
N ARG A 360 19.37 -18.46 10.21
CA ARG A 360 19.97 -19.80 10.08
C ARG A 360 19.33 -20.71 9.04
N HIS A 361 18.14 -20.35 8.53
CA HIS A 361 17.32 -21.25 7.69
C HIS A 361 16.93 -20.64 6.34
N THR A 362 17.47 -19.46 6.00
CA THR A 362 17.14 -18.75 4.76
C THR A 362 18.35 -18.40 3.90
N ASP A 363 19.50 -19.01 4.19
CA ASP A 363 20.71 -19.01 3.34
C ASP A 363 20.59 -19.93 2.12
#